data_AF-A0A317Z9S6-F1
#
_entry.id   AF-A0A317Z9S6-F1
#
_cell.length_a   1.000
_cell.length_b   1.000
_cell.length_c   1.000
_cell.angle_alpha   90.00
_cell.angle_beta   90.00
_cell.angle_gamma   90.00
#
_symmetry.space_group_name_H-M   'P 1'
#
loop_
_entity.id
_entity.type
_entity.pdbx_description
1 polymer ?
#
loop_
_entity_poly.entity_id
_entity_poly.type
_entity_poly.pdbx_seq_one_letter_code
_entity_poly.pdbx_strand_id
1 'polypeptide(L)'
;LPGEHNLENILAAVMAAILAGVSISAIVQSLSTFSGIAHRLQYIGNNKTNKYYNDSKATNTLATQFALSSFKQPVIWLCGGLDRGNDFDE
;
A
#
# COMPACT_ATOMS: atom_id res chain seq x y z
N LEU A 1 -0.18 -9.81 -2.07
CA LEU A 1 -0.37 -8.35 -2.30
C LEU A 1 0.09 -8.02 -3.71
N PRO A 2 -0.64 -7.20 -4.48
CA PRO A 2 -0.15 -6.71 -5.77
C PRO A 2 0.92 -5.61 -5.58
N GLY A 3 1.84 -5.48 -6.54
CA GLY A 3 2.86 -4.41 -6.61
C GLY A 3 4.28 -4.86 -6.26
N GLU A 4 5.27 -4.43 -7.06
CA GLU A 4 6.70 -4.79 -6.88
C GLU A 4 7.28 -4.30 -5.53
N HIS A 5 6.91 -3.10 -5.10
CA HIS A 5 7.30 -2.56 -3.77
C HIS A 5 6.76 -3.41 -2.60
N ASN A 6 5.62 -4.08 -2.76
CA ASN A 6 5.15 -5.02 -1.75
C ASN A 6 5.97 -6.30 -1.73
N LEU A 7 6.55 -6.72 -2.86
CA LEU A 7 7.47 -7.84 -2.90
C LEU A 7 8.74 -7.52 -2.10
N GLU A 8 9.30 -6.33 -2.25
CA GLU A 8 10.46 -5.87 -1.45
C GLU A 8 10.15 -5.86 0.05
N ASN A 9 8.99 -5.32 0.45
CA ASN A 9 8.54 -5.33 1.84
C ASN A 9 8.37 -6.77 2.37
N ILE A 10 7.81 -7.67 1.57
CA ILE A 10 7.65 -9.09 1.92
C ILE A 10 9.03 -9.74 2.09
N LEU A 11 9.97 -9.51 1.18
CA LEU A 11 11.32 -10.07 1.26
C LEU A 11 12.05 -9.61 2.53
N ALA A 12 11.99 -8.31 2.84
CA ALA A 12 12.57 -7.77 4.07
C ALA A 12 11.95 -8.40 5.33
N ALA A 13 10.62 -8.53 5.36
CA ALA A 13 9.90 -9.15 6.48
C ALA A 13 10.22 -10.65 6.64
N VAL A 14 10.32 -11.39 5.54
CA VAL A 14 10.69 -12.81 5.53
C VAL A 14 12.11 -13.00 6.06
N MET A 15 13.07 -12.20 5.61
CA MET A 15 14.45 -12.29 6.10
C MET A 15 14.54 -12.00 7.59
N ALA A 16 13.86 -10.96 8.07
CA ALA A 16 13.80 -10.64 9.50
C ALA A 16 13.19 -11.79 10.32
N ALA A 17 12.11 -12.41 9.83
CA ALA A 17 11.46 -13.53 10.52
C ALA A 17 12.34 -14.79 10.57
N ILE A 18 13.06 -15.10 9.47
CA ILE A 18 14.02 -16.21 9.43
C ILE A 18 15.14 -15.98 10.45
N LEU A 19 15.72 -14.78 10.49
CA LEU A 19 16.79 -14.43 11.45
C LEU A 19 16.30 -14.47 12.91
N ALA A 20 15.02 -14.20 13.15
CA ALA A 20 14.40 -14.33 14.46
C ALA A 20 14.03 -15.77 14.85
N GLY A 21 14.30 -16.77 13.99
CA GLY A 21 14.03 -18.18 14.25
C GLY A 21 12.58 -18.61 14.05
N VAL A 22 11.77 -17.82 13.33
CA VAL A 22 10.39 -18.19 12.99
C VAL A 22 10.37 -19.32 11.97
N SER A 23 9.49 -20.31 12.14
CA SER A 23 9.38 -21.42 11.18
C SER A 23 8.88 -20.95 9.82
N ILE A 24 9.39 -21.56 8.75
CA ILE A 24 8.96 -21.28 7.38
C ILE A 24 7.44 -21.48 7.22
N SER A 25 6.86 -22.50 7.87
CA SER A 25 5.42 -22.75 7.82
C SER A 25 4.60 -21.60 8.40
N ALA A 26 5.03 -21.00 9.52
CA ALA A 26 4.35 -19.85 10.12
C ALA A 26 4.47 -18.59 9.24
N ILE A 27 5.62 -18.39 8.60
CA ILE A 27 5.83 -17.29 7.64
C ILE A 27 4.88 -17.43 6.45
N VAL A 28 4.83 -18.62 5.83
CA VAL A 28 3.94 -18.90 4.68
C VAL A 28 2.47 -18.70 5.07
N GLN A 29 2.05 -19.21 6.22
CA GLN A 29 0.67 -19.03 6.70
C GLN A 29 0.32 -17.55 6.89
N SER A 30 1.24 -16.77 7.48
CA SER A 30 1.03 -15.35 7.71
C SER A 30 0.92 -14.58 6.39
N LEU A 31 1.83 -14.82 5.44
CA LEU A 31 1.80 -14.17 4.13
C LEU A 31 0.57 -14.56 3.28
N SER A 32 0.10 -15.80 3.42
CA SER A 32 -1.07 -16.30 2.68
C SER A 32 -2.38 -15.71 3.19
N THR A 33 -2.43 -15.34 4.47
CA THR A 33 -3.63 -14.74 5.11
C THR A 33 -3.57 -13.21 5.18
N PHE A 34 -2.41 -12.61 4.91
CA PHE A 34 -2.24 -11.17 4.94
C PHE A 34 -3.00 -10.48 3.80
N SER A 35 -4.08 -9.78 4.14
CA SER A 35 -4.95 -9.09 3.19
C SER A 35 -4.53 -7.63 2.91
N GLY A 36 -3.44 -7.16 3.51
CA GLY A 36 -2.97 -5.78 3.39
C GLY A 36 -3.08 -5.01 4.70
N ILE A 37 -2.80 -3.71 4.63
CA ILE A 37 -2.88 -2.80 5.77
C ILE A 37 -4.06 -1.87 5.53
N ALA A 38 -4.86 -1.62 6.56
CA ALA A 38 -5.91 -0.61 6.51
C ALA A 38 -5.32 0.74 6.04
N HIS A 39 -6.10 1.49 5.26
CA HIS A 39 -5.72 2.81 4.73
C HIS A 39 -4.58 2.82 3.70
N ARG A 40 -4.18 1.67 3.14
CA ARG A 40 -3.26 1.58 1.99
C ARG A 40 -3.98 0.99 0.79
N LEU A 41 -4.33 1.83 -0.19
CA LEU A 41 -5.15 1.47 -1.36
C LEU A 41 -6.36 0.60 -0.99
N GLN A 42 -6.96 0.86 0.17
CA GLN A 42 -7.98 0.00 0.73
C GLN A 42 -9.27 0.20 -0.04
N TYR A 43 -9.74 -0.82 -0.75
CA TYR A 43 -11.06 -0.77 -1.39
C TYR A 43 -12.16 -0.66 -0.32
N ILE A 44 -12.95 0.41 -0.39
CA ILE A 44 -14.03 0.70 0.59
C ILE A 44 -15.44 0.58 0.01
N GLY A 45 -15.56 0.23 -1.28
CA GLY A 45 -16.85 -0.01 -1.93
C GLY A 45 -16.93 0.56 -3.34
N ASN A 46 -18.09 0.43 -3.96
CA ASN A 46 -18.39 1.02 -5.26
C ASN A 46 -19.82 1.55 -5.29
N ASN A 47 -20.07 2.42 -6.27
CA ASN A 47 -21.41 2.64 -6.79
C ASN A 47 -21.45 2.08 -8.24
N LYS A 48 -22.53 2.35 -8.97
CA LYS A 48 -22.70 1.83 -10.34
C LYS A 48 -21.58 2.22 -11.32
N THR A 49 -20.86 3.32 -11.08
CA THR A 49 -19.88 3.88 -12.02
C THR A 49 -18.47 3.96 -11.47
N ASN A 50 -18.29 4.07 -10.15
CA ASN A 50 -17.03 4.40 -9.51
C ASN A 50 -16.69 3.40 -8.40
N LYS A 51 -15.40 3.09 -8.28
CA LYS A 51 -14.81 2.38 -7.14
C LYS A 51 -14.17 3.39 -6.20
N TYR A 52 -14.32 3.16 -4.90
CA TYR A 52 -13.79 4.03 -3.86
C TYR A 52 -12.65 3.33 -3.12
N TYR A 53 -11.57 4.06 -2.91
CA TYR A 53 -10.37 3.57 -2.23
C TYR A 53 -9.98 4.54 -1.12
N ASN A 54 -9.69 4.01 0.07
CA ASN A 54 -9.13 4.74 1.20
C ASN A 54 -7.62 4.55 1.22
N ASP A 55 -6.90 5.64 0.94
CA ASP A 55 -5.43 5.68 0.97
C ASP A 55 -4.91 6.76 1.93
N SER A 56 -5.59 6.98 3.06
CA SER A 56 -5.25 8.05 4.01
C SER A 56 -3.86 7.92 4.66
N LYS A 57 -3.16 6.80 4.46
CA LYS A 57 -1.75 6.64 4.90
C LYS A 57 -0.72 7.12 3.89
N ALA A 58 -1.10 7.55 2.70
CA ALA A 58 -0.21 8.25 1.77
C ALA A 58 0.01 9.70 2.22
N THR A 59 0.76 9.89 3.31
CA THR A 59 1.02 11.21 3.92
C THR A 59 2.29 11.90 3.39
N ASN A 60 2.86 11.40 2.29
CA ASN A 60 4.02 11.98 1.60
C ASN A 60 3.91 11.71 0.09
N THR A 61 4.64 12.50 -0.70
CA THR A 61 4.60 12.47 -2.17
C THR A 61 4.92 11.09 -2.73
N LEU A 62 5.98 10.44 -2.23
CA LEU A 62 6.40 9.12 -2.69
C LEU A 62 5.29 8.05 -2.51
N ALA A 63 4.65 8.00 -1.33
CA ALA A 63 3.57 7.06 -1.07
C ALA A 63 2.37 7.31 -2.01
N THR A 64 2.05 8.58 -2.27
CA THR A 64 1.01 8.99 -3.21
C THR A 64 1.34 8.60 -4.65
N GLN A 65 2.58 8.79 -5.11
CA GLN A 65 3.01 8.39 -6.45
C GLN A 65 2.84 6.88 -6.68
N PHE A 66 3.18 6.04 -5.69
CA PHE A 66 2.95 4.59 -5.74
C PHE A 66 1.46 4.23 -5.78
N ALA A 67 0.64 4.94 -5.01
CA ALA A 67 -0.80 4.72 -4.99
C ALA A 67 -1.43 5.04 -6.35
N LEU A 68 -1.12 6.19 -6.93
CA LEU A 68 -1.68 6.64 -8.21
C LEU A 68 -1.22 5.76 -9.38
N SER A 69 0.06 5.38 -9.42
CA SER A 69 0.61 4.49 -10.47
C SER A 69 0.03 3.07 -10.43
N SER A 70 -0.58 2.66 -9.33
CA SER A 70 -1.23 1.34 -9.21
C SER A 70 -2.57 1.25 -9.96
N PHE A 71 -3.15 2.38 -10.38
CA PHE A 71 -4.41 2.43 -11.11
C PHE A 71 -4.18 2.54 -12.63
N LYS A 72 -4.90 1.72 -13.40
CA LYS A 72 -4.87 1.76 -14.88
C LYS A 72 -5.98 2.62 -15.50
N GLN A 73 -6.97 2.99 -14.69
CA GLN A 73 -8.13 3.79 -15.08
C GLN A 73 -7.99 5.24 -14.56
N PRO A 74 -8.70 6.22 -15.15
CA PRO A 74 -8.71 7.58 -14.65
C PRO A 74 -9.08 7.66 -13.17
N VAL A 75 -8.39 8.52 -12.42
CA VAL A 75 -8.56 8.69 -10.97
C VAL A 75 -9.08 10.08 -10.67
N ILE A 76 -10.15 10.17 -9.88
CA ILE A 76 -10.52 11.40 -9.18
C ILE A 76 -9.79 11.38 -7.84
N TRP A 77 -8.79 12.25 -7.69
CA TRP A 77 -7.92 12.26 -6.53
C TRP A 77 -8.32 13.36 -5.54
N LEU A 78 -8.51 12.98 -4.28
CA LEU A 78 -8.69 13.90 -3.16
C LEU A 78 -7.35 14.06 -2.45
N CYS A 79 -6.75 15.25 -2.57
CA CYS A 79 -5.44 15.58 -2.03
C CYS A 79 -5.48 16.84 -1.16
N GLY A 80 -4.49 16.98 -0.28
CA GLY A 80 -4.36 18.10 0.65
C GLY A 80 -4.08 17.64 2.08
N GLY A 81 -3.72 18.59 2.94
CA GLY A 81 -3.36 18.31 4.32
C GLY A 81 -2.52 19.43 4.94
N LEU A 82 -1.70 19.07 5.92
CA LEU A 82 -0.75 19.98 6.53
C LEU A 82 0.40 20.27 5.55
N ASP A 83 0.62 21.55 5.24
CA ASP A 83 1.82 21.99 4.55
C ASP A 83 3.05 21.78 5.44
N ARG A 84 4.02 21.03 4.93
CA ARG A 84 5.29 20.73 5.61
C ARG A 84 6.48 21.40 4.93
N GLY A 85 6.25 22.30 3.98
CA GLY A 85 7.31 23.00 3.23
C GLY A 85 8.04 22.12 2.22
N ASN A 86 7.42 21.03 1.77
CA ASN A 86 7.93 20.22 0.67
C ASN A 86 7.31 20.68 -0.64
N ASP A 87 8.08 20.69 -1.71
CA ASP A 87 7.58 20.90 -3.07
C ASP A 87 6.84 19.65 -3.57
N PHE A 88 5.97 19.85 -4.57
CA PHE A 88 5.12 18.83 -5.18
C PHE A 88 5.30 18.74 -6.70
N ASP A 89 6.44 19.23 -7.22
CA ASP A 89 6.73 19.29 -8.65
C ASP A 89 7.04 17.89 -9.25
N GLU A 90 7.30 16.90 -8.40
CA GLU A 90 7.53 15.48 -8.74
C GLU A 90 6.29 14.61 -8.47
#